data_AF-A0A1S3BXC9-F1
#
_entry.id   AF-A0A1S3BXC9-F1
#
_cell.length_a   1.000
_cell.length_b   1.000
_cell.length_c   1.000
_cell.angle_alpha   90.00
_cell.angle_beta   90.00
_cell.angle_gamma   90.00
#
_symmetry.space_group_name_H-M   'P 1'
#
loop_
_entity.id
_entity.type
_entity.pdbx_description
1 polymer ?
#
loop_
_entity_poly.entity_id
_entity_poly.type
_entity_poly.pdbx_seq_one_letter_code
_entity_poly.pdbx_strand_id
1 'polypeptide(L)'
;MKPNWELKHCCNHEQVVFLITVSVCTVVILALWRTILLKPFKLVTVFLHEASHAIVCKLTCGHVEGIQVHADEGGATQTRGGVYWLILPAGYIGSSFWGMLLILASTNLLTSRIAAGCFLVSLLVVLCVAKNPSLLTILYLCLYDNLQWTLRGLCIGFIVFLGVIWVLQETTKKLIVYFVQTHNEMETERLTDFLSKLQV
;
A
#
# COMPACT_ATOMS: atom_id res chain seq x y z
N MET A 1 -5.11 -16.63 -35.63
CA MET A 1 -3.82 -16.82 -34.93
C MET A 1 -4.02 -17.88 -33.85
N LYS A 2 -3.21 -18.94 -33.83
CA LYS A 2 -3.27 -19.95 -32.76
C LYS A 2 -2.43 -19.42 -31.58
N PRO A 3 -2.98 -19.36 -30.35
CA PRO A 3 -2.19 -18.97 -29.19
C PRO A 3 -1.02 -19.96 -29.02
N ASN A 4 0.20 -19.42 -28.95
CA ASN A 4 1.39 -20.22 -28.72
C ASN A 4 1.56 -20.41 -27.21
N TRP A 5 1.25 -21.61 -26.72
CA TRP A 5 1.33 -21.98 -25.30
C TRP A 5 2.75 -22.38 -24.86
N GLU A 6 3.73 -22.36 -25.76
CA GLU A 6 5.08 -22.83 -25.44
C GLU A 6 5.89 -21.85 -24.59
N LEU A 7 5.47 -20.58 -24.42
CA LEU A 7 6.13 -19.51 -23.63
C LEU A 7 7.66 -19.33 -23.82
N LYS A 8 8.32 -20.06 -24.72
CA LYS A 8 9.78 -20.10 -24.92
C LYS A 8 10.42 -18.74 -25.24
N HIS A 9 9.64 -17.79 -25.74
CA HIS A 9 10.04 -16.40 -26.01
C HIS A 9 9.02 -15.39 -25.48
N CYS A 10 8.27 -15.76 -24.44
CA CYS A 10 7.34 -14.85 -23.81
C CYS A 10 7.90 -14.41 -22.46
N CYS A 11 7.93 -13.10 -22.27
CA CYS A 11 8.42 -12.34 -21.13
C CYS A 11 9.86 -11.82 -21.24
N ASN A 12 9.99 -10.50 -21.11
CA ASN A 12 11.25 -9.82 -20.93
C ASN A 12 11.78 -10.10 -19.51
N HIS A 13 13.09 -9.98 -19.27
CA HIS A 13 13.71 -10.30 -17.97
C HIS A 13 12.99 -9.59 -16.79
N GLU A 14 12.62 -8.32 -16.99
CA GLU A 14 11.86 -7.51 -16.03
C GLU A 14 10.49 -8.10 -15.66
N GLN A 15 9.77 -8.66 -16.64
CA GLN A 15 8.44 -9.24 -16.41
C GLN A 15 8.55 -10.54 -15.61
N VAL A 16 9.59 -11.34 -15.88
CA VAL A 16 9.89 -12.56 -15.13
C VAL A 16 10.23 -12.22 -13.68
N VAL A 17 11.08 -11.22 -13.46
CA VAL A 17 11.42 -10.73 -12.11
C VAL A 17 10.17 -10.28 -11.37
N PHE A 18 9.31 -9.47 -12.00
CA PHE A 18 8.06 -9.02 -11.39
C PHE A 18 7.13 -10.17 -10.97
N LEU A 19 6.91 -11.15 -11.86
CA LEU A 19 6.07 -12.33 -11.57
C LEU A 19 6.65 -13.20 -10.44
N ILE A 20 7.98 -13.40 -10.44
CA ILE A 20 8.67 -14.13 -9.38
C ILE A 20 8.51 -13.37 -8.05
N THR A 21 8.69 -12.04 -8.04
CA THR A 21 8.52 -11.25 -6.81
C THR A 21 7.11 -11.36 -6.26
N VAL A 22 6.07 -11.17 -7.08
CA VAL A 22 4.66 -11.26 -6.64
C VAL A 22 4.31 -12.66 -6.11
N SER A 23 4.79 -13.72 -6.78
CA SER A 23 4.54 -15.10 -6.36
C SER A 23 5.21 -15.43 -5.02
N VAL A 24 6.48 -15.04 -4.83
CA VAL A 24 7.19 -15.19 -3.55
C VAL A 24 6.47 -14.41 -2.44
N CYS A 25 6.10 -13.15 -2.69
CA CYS A 25 5.35 -12.35 -1.72
C CYS A 25 4.03 -13.01 -1.33
N THR A 26 3.32 -13.61 -2.29
CA THR A 26 2.05 -14.32 -2.03
C THR A 26 2.26 -15.52 -1.10
N VAL A 27 3.28 -16.35 -1.36
CA VAL A 27 3.61 -17.50 -0.51
C VAL A 27 3.97 -17.05 0.91
N VAL A 28 4.78 -15.99 1.05
CA VAL A 28 5.14 -15.41 2.34
C VAL A 28 3.91 -14.91 3.08
N ILE A 29 3.01 -14.17 2.41
CA ILE A 29 1.76 -13.67 3.01
C ILE A 29 0.88 -14.83 3.49
N LEU A 30 0.73 -15.89 2.70
CA LEU A 30 -0.04 -17.07 3.09
C LEU A 30 0.58 -17.78 4.30
N ALA A 31 1.91 -17.92 4.34
CA ALA A 31 2.61 -18.50 5.47
C ALA A 31 2.43 -17.66 6.76
N LEU A 32 2.48 -16.33 6.63
CA LEU A 32 2.32 -15.40 7.75
C LEU A 32 0.84 -15.11 8.09
N TRP A 33 -0.14 -15.68 7.38
CA TRP A 33 -1.56 -15.30 7.50
C TRP A 33 -2.14 -15.40 8.92
N ARG A 34 -1.67 -16.36 9.71
CA ARG A 34 -2.10 -16.55 11.11
C ARG A 34 -1.35 -15.68 12.12
N THR A 35 -0.33 -14.94 11.68
CA THR A 35 0.48 -14.11 12.58
C THR A 35 -0.19 -12.77 12.89
N ILE A 36 0.08 -12.24 14.07
CA ILE A 36 -0.39 -10.92 14.50
C ILE A 36 0.16 -9.81 13.58
N LEU A 37 1.33 -10.05 12.95
CA LEU A 37 2.01 -9.11 12.06
C LEU A 37 1.14 -8.67 10.87
N LEU A 38 0.29 -9.56 10.34
CA LEU A 38 -0.57 -9.26 9.17
C LEU A 38 -1.93 -8.67 9.54
N LYS A 39 -2.30 -8.62 10.83
CA LYS A 39 -3.56 -8.00 11.27
C LYS A 39 -3.81 -6.58 10.73
N PRO A 40 -2.84 -5.64 10.74
CA PRO A 40 -3.07 -4.30 10.18
C PRO A 40 -3.43 -4.34 8.69
N PHE A 41 -2.78 -5.20 7.90
CA PHE A 41 -3.08 -5.36 6.48
C PHE A 41 -4.47 -5.97 6.26
N LYS A 42 -4.86 -6.96 7.06
CA LYS A 42 -6.21 -7.53 7.03
C LYS A 42 -7.26 -6.49 7.37
N LEU A 43 -7.02 -5.66 8.38
CA LEU A 43 -7.95 -4.63 8.81
C LEU A 43 -8.17 -3.56 7.73
N VAL A 44 -7.10 -3.15 7.04
CA VAL A 44 -7.21 -2.25 5.87
C VAL A 44 -7.98 -2.94 4.73
N THR A 45 -7.76 -4.23 4.51
CA THR A 45 -8.47 -4.99 3.47
C THR A 45 -9.97 -5.07 3.77
N VAL A 46 -10.35 -5.29 5.02
CA VAL A 46 -11.75 -5.26 5.48
C VAL A 46 -12.33 -3.85 5.35
N PHE A 47 -11.59 -2.80 5.72
CA PHE A 47 -12.03 -1.43 5.51
C PHE A 47 -12.30 -1.13 4.03
N LEU A 48 -11.42 -1.54 3.11
CA LEU A 48 -11.62 -1.36 1.67
C LEU A 48 -12.79 -2.21 1.13
N HIS A 49 -13.02 -3.40 1.69
CA HIS A 49 -14.18 -4.25 1.39
C HIS A 49 -15.49 -3.53 1.71
N GLU A 50 -15.62 -3.04 2.95
CA GLU A 50 -16.77 -2.30 3.44
C GLU A 50 -16.96 -0.96 2.71
N ALA A 51 -15.86 -0.25 2.43
CA ALA A 51 -15.90 0.97 1.63
C ALA A 51 -16.43 0.71 0.21
N SER A 52 -16.14 -0.46 -0.37
CA SER A 52 -16.63 -0.80 -1.72
C SER A 52 -18.14 -1.03 -1.74
N HIS A 53 -18.70 -1.65 -0.69
CA HIS A 53 -20.15 -1.70 -0.48
C HIS A 53 -20.76 -0.29 -0.41
N ALA A 54 -20.15 0.60 0.36
CA ALA A 54 -20.62 1.97 0.51
C ALA A 54 -20.55 2.77 -0.81
N ILE A 55 -19.48 2.62 -1.60
CA ILE A 55 -19.31 3.28 -2.89
C ILE A 55 -20.40 2.83 -3.87
N VAL A 56 -20.61 1.51 -4.02
CA VAL A 56 -21.64 0.99 -4.94
C VAL A 56 -23.05 1.33 -4.47
N CYS A 57 -23.29 1.36 -3.15
CA CYS A 57 -24.55 1.87 -2.59
C CYS A 57 -24.80 3.31 -3.04
N LYS A 58 -23.81 4.20 -2.91
CA LYS A 58 -23.93 5.59 -3.38
C LYS A 58 -24.14 5.71 -4.89
N LEU A 59 -23.42 4.92 -5.69
CA LEU A 59 -23.55 4.91 -7.15
C LEU A 59 -24.93 4.40 -7.61
N THR A 60 -25.55 3.50 -6.85
CA THR A 60 -26.91 2.99 -7.11
C THR A 60 -28.01 3.85 -6.46
N CYS A 61 -27.67 5.10 -6.08
CA CYS A 61 -28.57 6.05 -5.43
C CYS A 61 -29.11 5.61 -4.05
N GLY A 62 -28.42 4.68 -3.37
CA GLY A 62 -28.67 4.32 -1.99
C GLY A 62 -28.04 5.29 -0.98
N HIS A 63 -28.43 5.15 0.28
CA HIS A 63 -27.89 5.91 1.40
C HIS A 63 -27.04 5.00 2.30
N VAL A 64 -25.87 5.46 2.71
CA VAL A 64 -24.98 4.73 3.63
C VAL A 64 -25.18 5.32 5.01
N GLU A 65 -25.69 4.52 5.95
CA GLU A 65 -25.93 4.97 7.32
C GLU A 65 -24.65 4.97 8.17
N GLY A 66 -23.76 4.03 7.90
CA GLY A 66 -22.48 3.95 8.60
C GLY A 66 -21.66 2.74 8.17
N ILE A 67 -20.35 2.84 8.40
CA ILE A 67 -19.39 1.76 8.19
C ILE A 67 -18.75 1.45 9.54
N GLN A 68 -18.78 0.18 9.94
CA GLN A 68 -18.15 -0.30 11.16
C GLN A 68 -17.07 -1.32 10.80
N VAL A 69 -15.89 -1.15 11.35
CA VAL A 69 -14.77 -2.07 11.18
C VAL A 69 -14.30 -2.50 12.57
N HIS A 70 -14.38 -3.79 12.85
CA HIS A 70 -14.05 -4.40 14.13
C HIS A 70 -12.60 -4.90 14.11
N ALA A 71 -11.95 -4.86 15.27
CA ALA A 71 -10.57 -5.34 15.44
C ALA A 71 -10.43 -6.87 15.24
N ASP A 72 -11.56 -7.60 15.28
CA ASP A 72 -11.66 -9.05 15.07
C ASP A 72 -11.73 -9.44 13.57
N GLU A 73 -11.16 -8.61 12.68
CA GLU A 73 -11.14 -8.83 11.23
C GLU A 73 -12.55 -8.82 10.58
N GLY A 74 -13.57 -8.33 11.29
CA GLY A 74 -14.95 -8.21 10.83
C GLY A 74 -15.34 -6.79 10.41
N GLY A 75 -16.29 -6.66 9.48
CA GLY A 75 -16.82 -5.39 8.99
C GLY A 75 -18.34 -5.45 8.85
N ALA A 76 -18.99 -4.29 8.93
CA ALA A 76 -20.41 -4.15 8.65
C ALA A 76 -20.71 -2.77 8.07
N THR A 77 -21.26 -2.73 6.86
CA THR A 77 -21.75 -1.51 6.22
C THR A 77 -23.26 -1.47 6.22
N GLN A 78 -23.82 -0.49 6.93
CA GLN A 78 -25.25 -0.27 6.99
C GLN A 78 -25.69 0.59 5.80
N THR A 79 -26.56 0.04 4.96
CA THR A 79 -27.05 0.69 3.75
C THR A 79 -28.57 0.67 3.69
N ARG A 80 -29.14 1.80 3.27
CA ARG A 80 -30.57 1.99 3.01
C ARG A 80 -30.81 2.23 1.53
N GLY A 81 -31.55 1.33 0.90
CA GLY A 81 -31.89 1.44 -0.52
C GLY A 81 -30.70 1.19 -1.43
N GLY A 82 -30.87 1.51 -2.72
CA GLY A 82 -29.94 1.12 -3.77
C GLY A 82 -30.20 -0.30 -4.29
N VAL A 83 -29.35 -0.74 -5.23
CA VAL A 83 -29.50 -2.05 -5.88
C VAL A 83 -28.66 -3.08 -5.14
N TYR A 84 -29.27 -3.79 -4.18
CA TYR A 84 -28.59 -4.80 -3.36
C TYR A 84 -27.86 -5.86 -4.18
N TRP A 85 -28.37 -6.21 -5.36
CA TRP A 85 -27.74 -7.17 -6.26
C TRP A 85 -26.33 -6.74 -6.71
N LEU A 86 -26.06 -5.44 -6.79
CA LEU A 86 -24.73 -4.89 -7.08
C LEU A 86 -23.94 -4.59 -5.82
N ILE A 87 -24.62 -4.16 -4.75
CA ILE A 87 -23.97 -3.81 -3.48
C ILE A 87 -23.35 -5.06 -2.83
N LEU A 88 -24.06 -6.20 -2.78
CA LEU A 88 -23.57 -7.42 -2.12
C LEU A 88 -22.27 -7.99 -2.72
N PRO A 89 -22.07 -8.10 -4.04
CA PRO A 89 -20.80 -8.54 -4.60
C PRO A 89 -19.71 -7.44 -4.59
N ALA A 90 -20.09 -6.17 -4.39
CA ALA A 90 -19.15 -5.04 -4.47
C ALA A 90 -17.97 -5.14 -3.50
N GLY A 91 -18.17 -5.75 -2.33
CA GLY A 91 -17.10 -5.95 -1.35
C GLY A 91 -15.97 -6.81 -1.92
N TYR A 92 -16.29 -8.02 -2.40
CA TYR A 92 -15.29 -8.94 -2.96
C TYR A 92 -14.65 -8.39 -4.23
N ILE A 93 -15.45 -7.87 -5.16
CA ILE A 93 -14.95 -7.27 -6.40
C ILE A 93 -14.04 -6.07 -6.09
N GLY A 94 -14.46 -5.24 -5.13
CA GLY A 94 -13.70 -4.10 -4.65
C GLY A 94 -12.36 -4.50 -4.04
N SER A 95 -12.34 -5.49 -3.14
CA SER A 95 -11.09 -5.98 -2.54
C SER A 95 -10.07 -6.44 -3.61
N SER A 96 -10.52 -7.19 -4.62
CA SER A 96 -9.66 -7.60 -5.74
C SER A 96 -9.20 -6.41 -6.58
N PHE A 97 -10.08 -5.45 -6.85
CA PHE A 97 -9.76 -4.25 -7.60
C PHE A 97 -8.71 -3.39 -6.91
N TRP A 98 -8.87 -3.11 -5.61
CA TRP A 98 -7.90 -2.35 -4.83
C TRP A 98 -6.57 -3.08 -4.72
N GLY A 99 -6.58 -4.41 -4.54
CA GLY A 99 -5.36 -5.22 -4.54
C GLY A 99 -4.59 -5.13 -5.85
N MET A 100 -5.28 -5.27 -6.98
CA MET A 100 -4.69 -5.08 -8.32
C MET A 100 -4.12 -3.67 -8.47
N LEU A 101 -4.85 -2.63 -8.05
CA LEU A 101 -4.42 -1.25 -8.16
C LEU A 101 -3.12 -0.99 -7.36
N LEU A 102 -3.01 -1.55 -6.15
CA LEU A 102 -1.79 -1.43 -5.34
C LEU A 102 -0.60 -2.15 -5.97
N ILE A 103 -0.82 -3.34 -6.55
CA ILE A 103 0.23 -4.08 -7.27
C ILE A 103 0.69 -3.31 -8.52
N LEU A 104 -0.23 -2.74 -9.29
CA LEU A 104 0.12 -1.91 -10.45
C LEU A 104 0.80 -0.61 -10.03
N ALA A 105 0.36 0.02 -8.94
CA ALA A 105 1.01 1.21 -8.41
C ALA A 105 2.44 0.94 -7.93
N SER A 106 2.80 -0.30 -7.62
CA SER A 106 4.17 -0.68 -7.24
C SER A 106 5.19 -0.57 -8.37
N THR A 107 4.78 -0.49 -9.64
CA THR A 107 5.74 -0.57 -10.77
C THR A 107 6.54 0.71 -10.97
N ASN A 108 6.02 1.87 -10.59
CA ASN A 108 6.76 3.14 -10.67
C ASN A 108 7.05 3.68 -9.27
N LEU A 109 8.21 4.31 -9.10
CA LEU A 109 8.61 4.90 -7.81
C LEU A 109 7.63 5.98 -7.34
N LEU A 110 7.08 6.78 -8.25
CA LEU A 110 6.16 7.86 -7.91
C LEU A 110 4.78 7.32 -7.50
N THR A 111 4.26 6.32 -8.22
CA THR A 111 2.98 5.68 -7.89
C THR A 111 3.09 4.82 -6.63
N SER A 112 4.23 4.17 -6.41
CA SER A 112 4.49 3.38 -5.21
C SER A 112 4.49 4.25 -3.95
N ARG A 113 5.05 5.47 -4.04
CA ARG A 113 4.97 6.48 -2.97
C ARG A 113 3.53 6.88 -2.70
N ILE A 114 2.77 7.23 -3.73
CA ILE A 114 1.35 7.61 -3.56
C ILE A 114 0.56 6.46 -2.92
N ALA A 115 0.76 5.22 -3.39
CA ALA A 115 0.13 4.04 -2.85
C ALA A 115 0.50 3.80 -1.37
N ALA A 116 1.78 3.95 -1.01
CA ALA A 116 2.23 3.87 0.38
C ALA A 116 1.57 4.96 1.24
N GLY A 117 1.41 6.17 0.71
CA GLY A 117 0.74 7.29 1.38
C GLY A 117 -0.74 7.02 1.60
N CYS A 118 -1.45 6.54 0.57
CA CYS A 118 -2.85 6.14 0.68
C CYS A 118 -3.04 4.99 1.69
N PHE A 119 -2.13 4.02 1.70
CA PHE A 119 -2.15 2.92 2.67
C PHE A 119 -1.93 3.42 4.10
N LEU A 120 -1.00 4.36 4.29
CA LEU A 120 -0.68 4.97 5.58
C LEU A 120 -1.85 5.82 6.09
N VAL A 121 -2.50 6.60 5.22
CA VAL A 121 -3.74 7.33 5.54
C VAL A 121 -4.86 6.37 5.92
N SER A 122 -5.02 5.26 5.20
CA SER A 122 -6.03 4.24 5.50
C SER A 122 -5.81 3.63 6.90
N LEU A 123 -4.55 3.30 7.25
CA LEU A 123 -4.19 2.85 8.59
C LEU A 123 -4.48 3.91 9.66
N LEU A 124 -4.21 5.19 9.39
CA LEU A 124 -4.52 6.29 10.30
C LEU A 124 -6.03 6.45 10.53
N VAL A 125 -6.84 6.35 9.47
CA VAL A 125 -8.30 6.41 9.58
C VAL A 125 -8.81 5.27 10.47
N VAL A 126 -8.33 4.05 10.24
CA VAL A 126 -8.68 2.88 11.07
C VAL A 126 -8.27 3.08 12.54
N LEU A 127 -7.12 3.69 12.81
CA LEU A 127 -6.69 4.03 14.17
C LEU A 127 -7.55 5.14 14.81
N CYS A 128 -7.92 6.16 14.05
CA CYS A 128 -8.70 7.31 14.52
C CYS A 128 -10.16 6.95 14.82
N VAL A 129 -10.74 5.99 14.10
CA VAL A 129 -12.10 5.49 14.37
C VAL A 129 -12.19 4.74 15.71
N ALA A 130 -11.06 4.25 16.25
CA ALA A 130 -11.02 3.50 17.51
C ALA A 130 -10.93 4.37 18.79
N LYS A 131 -11.25 5.67 18.76
CA LYS A 131 -10.80 6.63 19.78
C LYS A 131 -11.69 6.72 21.03
N ASN A 132 -11.03 6.62 22.19
CA ASN A 132 -11.17 7.49 23.37
C ASN A 132 -9.78 7.61 24.03
N PRO A 133 -9.15 8.80 24.16
CA PRO A 133 -7.85 8.96 24.79
C PRO A 133 -7.99 9.80 26.06
N SER A 134 -7.98 9.15 27.22
CA SER A 134 -7.70 9.84 28.49
C SER A 134 -6.35 9.39 29.02
N LEU A 135 -5.56 10.34 29.52
CA LEU A 135 -4.22 10.11 30.07
C LEU A 135 -4.23 9.12 31.27
N LEU A 136 -5.34 9.07 32.00
CA LEU A 136 -5.59 8.16 33.12
C LEU A 136 -5.74 6.68 32.67
N THR A 137 -6.14 6.47 31.42
CA THR A 137 -6.38 5.17 30.77
C THR A 137 -5.07 4.52 30.34
N ILE A 138 -4.02 5.33 30.08
CA ILE A 138 -2.66 4.89 29.71
C ILE A 138 -1.99 4.08 30.82
N LEU A 139 -2.23 4.43 32.09
CA LEU A 139 -1.63 3.75 33.24
C LEU A 139 -2.43 2.51 33.69
N TYR A 140 -3.77 2.54 33.56
CA TYR A 140 -4.66 1.46 34.03
C TYR A 140 -4.80 0.28 33.03
N LEU A 141 -4.52 0.49 31.74
CA LEU A 141 -4.68 -0.53 30.67
C LEU A 141 -3.42 -1.29 30.25
N CYS A 142 -2.23 -0.90 30.71
CA CYS A 142 -1.02 -1.71 30.54
C CYS A 142 -1.14 -3.10 31.20
N LEU A 143 -2.14 -3.30 32.07
CA LEU A 143 -2.27 -4.51 32.88
C LEU A 143 -3.41 -5.46 32.45
N TYR A 144 -4.37 -5.06 31.59
CA TYR A 144 -5.64 -5.81 31.52
C TYR A 144 -6.22 -6.17 30.14
N ASP A 145 -5.74 -5.63 29.00
CA ASP A 145 -6.27 -6.08 27.70
C ASP A 145 -5.26 -5.96 26.54
N ASN A 146 -4.67 -7.08 26.11
CA ASN A 146 -3.43 -7.08 25.33
C ASN A 146 -3.59 -6.93 23.80
N LEU A 147 -4.77 -7.22 23.23
CA LEU A 147 -4.91 -7.38 21.78
C LEU A 147 -5.09 -6.06 21.02
N GLN A 148 -5.92 -5.15 21.54
CA GLN A 148 -6.22 -3.84 20.92
C GLN A 148 -4.98 -2.93 20.90
N TRP A 149 -4.17 -2.95 21.97
CA TRP A 149 -2.94 -2.15 22.08
C TRP A 149 -1.79 -2.72 21.26
N THR A 150 -1.66 -4.05 21.17
CA THR A 150 -0.69 -4.70 20.26
C THR A 150 -0.98 -4.32 18.80
N LEU A 151 -2.26 -4.31 18.41
CA LEU A 151 -2.67 -3.88 17.07
C LEU A 151 -2.34 -2.40 16.82
N ARG A 152 -2.62 -1.52 17.78
CA ARG A 152 -2.27 -0.08 17.67
C ARG A 152 -0.76 0.14 17.58
N GLY A 153 0.02 -0.52 18.44
CA GLY A 153 1.48 -0.46 18.41
C GLY A 153 2.04 -0.99 17.09
N LEU A 154 1.46 -2.07 16.56
CA LEU A 154 1.84 -2.64 15.28
C LEU A 154 1.50 -1.70 14.11
N CYS A 155 0.31 -1.10 14.09
CA CYS A 155 -0.06 -0.10 13.09
C CYS A 155 0.89 1.12 13.12
N ILE A 156 1.20 1.64 14.31
CA ILE A 156 2.17 2.73 14.48
C ILE A 156 3.56 2.30 14.00
N GLY A 157 4.00 1.08 14.35
CA GLY A 157 5.26 0.51 13.88
C GLY A 157 5.34 0.44 12.36
N PHE A 158 4.27 -0.02 11.69
CA PHE A 158 4.19 -0.03 10.22
C PHE A 158 4.19 1.37 9.61
N ILE A 159 3.51 2.34 10.24
CA ILE A 159 3.51 3.74 9.80
C ILE A 159 4.94 4.32 9.86
N VAL A 160 5.63 4.11 10.99
CA VAL A 160 7.02 4.56 11.16
C VAL A 160 7.93 3.87 10.16
N PHE A 161 7.80 2.55 9.99
CA PHE A 161 8.59 1.77 9.04
C PHE A 161 8.41 2.26 7.60
N LEU A 162 7.16 2.46 7.14
CA LEU A 162 6.87 3.00 5.82
C LEU A 162 7.35 4.44 5.66
N GLY A 163 7.25 5.26 6.71
CA GLY A 163 7.79 6.62 6.73
C GLY A 163 9.32 6.64 6.59
N VAL A 164 10.03 5.73 7.26
CA VAL A 164 11.48 5.58 7.12
C VAL A 164 11.85 5.15 5.70
N ILE A 165 11.14 4.16 5.13
CA ILE A 165 11.35 3.75 3.73
C ILE A 165 11.12 4.92 2.78
N TRP A 166 10.07 5.72 3.00
CA TRP A 166 9.79 6.90 2.17
C TRP A 166 10.95 7.90 2.22
N VAL A 167 11.45 8.22 3.42
CA VAL A 167 12.57 9.14 3.60
C VAL A 167 13.84 8.60 2.94
N LEU A 168 14.09 7.29 3.06
CA LEU A 168 15.20 6.62 2.38
C LEU A 168 15.06 6.75 0.86
N GLN A 169 13.88 6.46 0.30
CA GLN A 169 13.61 6.59 -1.13
C GLN A 169 13.82 8.03 -1.64
N GLU A 170 13.48 9.03 -0.83
CA GLU A 170 13.69 10.44 -1.19
C GLU A 170 15.17 10.82 -1.14
N THR A 171 15.90 10.32 -0.15
CA THR A 171 17.33 10.56 0.00
C THR A 171 18.13 9.90 -1.12
N THR A 172 17.84 8.65 -1.45
CA THR A 172 18.51 7.92 -2.54
C THR A 172 18.26 8.57 -3.90
N LYS A 173 17.03 9.04 -4.17
CA LYS A 173 16.72 9.74 -5.42
C LYS A 173 17.54 11.02 -5.57
N LYS A 174 17.64 11.82 -4.49
CA LYS A 174 18.46 13.04 -4.47
C LYS A 174 19.94 12.73 -4.68
N LEU A 175 20.45 11.68 -4.04
CA LEU A 175 21.85 11.27 -4.17
C LEU A 175 22.18 10.82 -5.60
N ILE A 176 21.31 10.03 -6.24
CA ILE A 176 21.51 9.59 -7.63
C ILE A 176 21.51 10.78 -8.58
N VAL A 177 20.53 11.70 -8.44
CA VAL A 177 20.45 12.89 -9.30
C VAL A 177 21.68 13.79 -9.10
N TYR A 178 22.09 14.00 -7.85
CA TYR A 178 23.30 14.75 -7.53
C TYR A 178 24.54 14.09 -8.17
N PHE A 179 24.73 12.79 -7.98
CA PHE A 179 25.88 12.07 -8.53
C PHE A 179 25.94 12.12 -10.06
N VAL A 180 24.80 11.95 -10.74
CA VAL A 180 24.70 12.05 -12.21
C VAL A 180 25.01 13.47 -12.68
N GLN A 181 24.49 14.50 -11.99
CA GLN A 181 24.78 15.90 -12.28
C GLN A 181 26.28 16.19 -12.15
N THR A 182 26.90 15.78 -11.03
CA THR A 182 28.34 16.00 -10.79
C THR A 182 29.21 15.24 -11.79
N HIS A 183 28.82 14.02 -12.18
CA HIS A 183 29.55 13.25 -13.20
C HIS A 183 29.51 13.93 -14.57
N ASN A 184 28.33 14.43 -15.00
CA ASN A 184 28.17 15.15 -16.25
C ASN A 184 28.96 16.48 -16.26
N GLU A 185 28.99 17.20 -15.14
CA GLU A 185 29.77 18.43 -15.02
C GLU A 185 31.29 18.16 -15.15
N MET A 186 31.81 17.12 -14.49
CA MET A 186 33.22 16.72 -14.60
C MET A 186 33.62 16.27 -16.03
N GLU A 187 32.72 15.59 -16.75
CA GLU A 187 32.99 15.16 -18.13
C GLU A 187 33.01 16.35 -19.09
N THR A 188 32.14 17.34 -18.86
CA THR A 188 32.08 18.57 -19.66
C THR A 188 33.34 19.41 -19.48
N GLU A 189 33.84 19.59 -18.25
CA GLU A 189 35.11 20.29 -17.99
C GLU A 189 36.32 19.59 -18.63
N ARG A 190 36.34 18.26 -18.63
CA ARG A 190 37.44 17.50 -19.27
C ARG A 190 37.46 17.67 -20.78
N LEU A 191 36.28 17.72 -21.40
CA LEU A 191 36.12 17.96 -22.83
C LEU A 191 36.54 19.37 -23.24
N THR A 192 36.18 20.40 -22.47
CA THR A 192 36.59 21.78 -22.75
C THR A 192 38.09 21.99 -22.59
N ASP A 193 38.73 21.40 -21.57
CA ASP A 193 40.20 21.43 -21.41
C ASP A 193 40.91 20.75 -22.58
N PHE A 194 40.44 19.59 -23.03
CA PHE A 194 41.02 18.87 -24.16
C PHE A 194 40.89 19.65 -25.49
N LEU A 195 39.72 20.23 -25.75
CA LEU A 195 39.49 21.06 -26.94
C LEU A 195 40.38 22.32 -26.94
N SER A 196 40.60 22.95 -25.78
CA SER A 196 41.47 24.12 -25.66
C SER A 196 42.94 23.80 -26.01
N LYS A 197 43.40 22.58 -25.74
CA LYS A 197 44.75 22.10 -26.07
C LYS A 197 44.92 21.71 -27.55
N LEU A 198 43.84 21.41 -28.26
CA LEU A 198 43.83 21.06 -29.68
C LEU A 198 43.69 22.26 -30.61
N GLN A 199 43.27 23.43 -30.12
CA GLN A 199 43.18 24.67 -30.90
C GLN A 199 44.51 25.46 -30.95
N VAL A 200 45.64 24.78 -30.71
CA VAL A 200 47.02 25.27 -30.94
C VAL A 200 47.57 24.60 -32.18
#